data_AF-A0A3M6VWE3-F1
#
_entry.id   AF-A0A3M6VWE3-F1
#
_cell.length_a   1.000
_cell.length_b   1.000
_cell.length_c   1.000
_cell.angle_alpha   90.00
_cell.angle_beta   90.00
_cell.angle_gamma   90.00
#
_symmetry.space_group_name_H-M   'P 1'
#
loop_
_entity.id
_entity.type
_entity.pdbx_description
1 polymer ?
#
loop_
_entity_poly.entity_id
_entity_poly.type
_entity_poly.pdbx_seq_one_letter_code
_entity_poly.pdbx_strand_id
1 'polypeptide(L)'
;MPRPFVYVSAVLLGIVAFWYLLAAPSDESPTMGSAPAATYDYQSVTGFFQQDEPNTDPESYDYSKNNFGLIDRSYETDGQLGNDPGKQSTQWQRFETYLRHLNAEASPGTHYKLIIAGRHGQGFHNVAEDFYGTKAWDDYWAALDGNGTIRWSDAHLTDLGKEQALEANAFWGQQLGWAGMPAPASYYVSPLYRCLQTANLTFSGLKLPKEKPFSPT
;
A
#
# COMPACT_ATOMS: atom_id res chain seq x y z
N MET A 1 -6.05 -83.57 -0.86
CA MET A 1 -6.63 -83.55 -2.23
C MET A 1 -8.03 -84.16 -2.15
N PRO A 2 -9.10 -83.68 -2.82
CA PRO A 2 -9.27 -82.57 -3.78
C PRO A 2 -10.23 -81.46 -3.30
N ARG A 3 -10.37 -80.41 -4.15
CA ARG A 3 -11.16 -79.17 -4.02
C ARG A 3 -12.61 -79.34 -4.59
N PRO A 4 -13.36 -78.26 -4.90
CA PRO A 4 -14.37 -77.62 -4.06
C PRO A 4 -15.78 -77.68 -4.70
N PHE A 5 -16.82 -77.18 -4.03
CA PHE A 5 -18.02 -76.71 -4.71
C PHE A 5 -18.38 -75.31 -4.22
N VAL A 6 -18.57 -74.44 -5.20
CA VAL A 6 -18.93 -73.02 -5.10
C VAL A 6 -20.44 -72.91 -5.03
N TYR A 7 -20.95 -72.07 -4.12
CA TYR A 7 -22.22 -71.37 -4.33
C TYR A 7 -21.95 -69.87 -4.29
N VAL A 8 -22.14 -69.23 -5.43
CA VAL A 8 -22.28 -67.78 -5.60
C VAL A 8 -23.73 -67.44 -5.30
N SER A 9 -23.99 -66.44 -4.45
CA SER A 9 -24.78 -65.25 -4.84
C SER A 9 -25.24 -64.42 -3.64
N ALA A 10 -25.39 -63.12 -3.93
CA ALA A 10 -26.10 -62.08 -3.19
C ALA A 10 -25.35 -61.39 -2.02
N VAL A 11 -24.29 -60.65 -2.36
CA VAL A 11 -23.93 -59.42 -1.61
C VAL A 11 -24.31 -58.24 -2.48
N LEU A 12 -25.39 -57.54 -2.12
CA LEU A 12 -25.63 -56.12 -2.44
C LEU A 12 -26.97 -55.71 -1.84
N LEU A 13 -26.96 -54.59 -1.09
CA LEU A 13 -28.07 -53.85 -0.45
C LEU A 13 -28.07 -53.86 1.10
N GLY A 14 -26.93 -53.53 1.71
CA GLY A 14 -26.87 -53.32 3.17
C GLY A 14 -26.10 -52.10 3.67
N ILE A 15 -25.40 -51.35 2.80
CA ILE A 15 -24.45 -50.31 3.28
C ILE A 15 -24.88 -48.88 2.90
N VAL A 16 -25.80 -48.68 1.95
CA VAL A 16 -26.21 -47.32 1.53
C VAL A 16 -27.28 -46.71 2.45
N ALA A 17 -28.08 -47.54 3.15
CA ALA A 17 -29.14 -47.03 4.02
C ALA A 17 -28.68 -46.64 5.44
N PHE A 18 -27.51 -47.11 5.90
CA PHE A 18 -27.03 -46.83 7.26
C PHE A 18 -26.22 -45.52 7.37
N TRP A 19 -25.69 -45.00 6.26
CA TRP A 19 -24.99 -43.71 6.26
C TRP A 19 -25.92 -42.49 6.14
N TYR A 20 -27.17 -42.68 5.70
CA TYR A 20 -28.11 -41.57 5.49
C TYR A 20 -28.93 -41.17 6.73
N LEU A 21 -28.81 -41.88 7.85
CA LEU A 21 -29.63 -41.67 9.05
C LEU A 21 -28.86 -41.15 10.28
N LEU A 22 -27.57 -40.83 10.15
CA LEU A 22 -26.78 -40.20 11.22
C LEU A 22 -26.14 -38.86 10.83
N ALA A 23 -26.28 -38.43 9.57
CA ALA A 23 -25.91 -37.07 9.17
C ALA A 23 -27.13 -36.15 9.32
N ALA A 24 -27.48 -35.83 10.57
CA ALA A 24 -28.26 -34.62 10.81
C ALA A 24 -27.42 -33.43 10.31
N PRO A 25 -27.98 -32.50 9.52
CA PRO A 25 -27.26 -31.27 9.18
C PRO A 25 -26.97 -30.56 10.50
N SER A 26 -25.69 -30.36 10.82
CA SER A 26 -25.31 -29.42 11.86
C SER A 26 -25.82 -28.05 11.41
N ASP A 27 -26.76 -27.48 12.16
CA ASP A 27 -27.18 -26.07 12.09
C ASP A 27 -26.04 -25.15 12.58
N GLU A 28 -24.80 -25.44 12.18
CA GLU A 28 -23.70 -24.51 12.27
C GLU A 28 -23.81 -23.58 11.06
N SER A 29 -24.64 -22.56 11.23
CA SER A 29 -24.45 -21.31 10.51
C SER A 29 -22.95 -20.98 10.59
N PRO A 30 -22.26 -20.68 9.46
CA PRO A 30 -20.87 -20.29 9.54
C PRO A 30 -20.81 -19.07 10.44
N THR A 31 -20.26 -19.24 11.64
CA THR A 31 -19.89 -18.12 12.49
C THR A 31 -18.83 -17.38 11.70
N MET A 32 -19.26 -16.32 11.00
CA MET A 32 -18.41 -15.24 10.53
C MET A 32 -17.89 -14.50 11.77
N GLY A 33 -17.13 -15.22 12.60
CA GLY A 33 -16.45 -14.68 13.76
C GLY A 33 -15.36 -13.79 13.23
N SER A 34 -15.61 -12.47 13.23
CA SER A 34 -14.52 -11.52 13.23
C SER A 34 -13.66 -11.88 14.43
N ALA A 35 -12.39 -12.24 14.19
CA ALA A 35 -11.41 -12.30 15.27
C ALA A 35 -11.54 -10.99 16.06
N PRO A 36 -11.50 -11.02 17.40
CA PRO A 36 -11.63 -9.81 18.20
C PRO A 36 -10.67 -8.76 17.62
N ALA A 37 -11.22 -7.59 17.31
CA ALA A 37 -10.46 -6.54 16.64
C ALA A 37 -9.20 -6.25 17.46
N ALA A 38 -8.03 -6.48 16.87
CA ALA A 38 -6.78 -6.06 17.48
C ALA A 38 -6.83 -4.53 17.61
N THR A 39 -6.60 -4.03 18.82
CA THR A 39 -6.49 -2.60 19.07
C THR A 39 -5.04 -2.19 18.83
N TYR A 40 -4.84 -1.15 18.02
CA TYR A 40 -3.53 -0.62 17.70
C TYR A 40 -3.49 0.86 18.08
N ASP A 41 -2.40 1.25 18.73
CA ASP A 41 -2.06 2.66 18.95
C ASP A 41 -1.12 3.11 17.84
N TYR A 42 -1.39 4.28 17.28
CA TYR A 42 -0.58 4.88 16.21
C TYR A 42 0.00 6.20 16.68
N GLN A 43 1.29 6.40 16.44
CA GLN A 43 2.00 7.63 16.78
C GLN A 43 2.97 7.99 15.66
N SER A 44 3.04 9.28 15.30
CA SER A 44 4.10 9.79 14.44
C SER A 44 5.37 10.01 15.27
N VAL A 45 6.51 9.54 14.76
CA VAL A 45 7.82 9.79 15.37
C VAL A 45 8.47 10.96 14.64
N THR A 46 8.59 12.08 15.33
CA THR A 46 9.01 13.35 14.74
C THR A 46 10.53 13.52 14.66
N GLY A 47 10.99 14.45 13.83
CA GLY A 47 12.39 14.90 13.76
C GLY A 47 13.24 14.18 12.71
N PHE A 48 12.59 13.41 11.83
CA PHE A 48 13.24 12.81 10.66
C PHE A 48 12.88 13.53 9.36
N PHE A 49 11.70 14.17 9.32
CA PHE A 49 11.17 14.81 8.13
C PHE A 49 10.91 16.29 8.40
N GLN A 50 11.29 17.15 7.46
CA GLN A 50 11.11 18.59 7.55
C GLN A 50 9.64 18.98 7.77
N GLN A 51 8.71 18.15 7.32
CA GLN A 51 7.27 18.33 7.50
C GLN A 51 6.83 18.30 8.97
N ASP A 52 7.66 17.78 9.87
CA ASP A 52 7.42 17.84 11.33
C ASP A 52 7.81 19.20 11.93
N GLU A 53 8.59 20.01 11.21
CA GLU A 53 9.13 21.27 11.73
C GLU A 53 8.06 22.37 11.75
N PRO A 54 7.94 23.17 12.83
CA PRO A 54 6.90 24.20 12.96
C PRO A 54 6.92 25.28 11.88
N ASN A 55 8.06 25.48 11.22
CA ASN A 55 8.25 26.50 10.20
C ASN A 55 8.07 25.98 8.78
N THR A 56 7.73 24.71 8.60
CA THR A 56 7.45 24.14 7.28
C THR A 56 6.03 24.48 6.87
N ASP A 57 5.91 25.29 5.82
CA ASP A 57 4.62 25.60 5.21
C ASP A 57 4.17 24.43 4.31
N PRO A 58 3.10 23.69 4.69
CA PRO A 58 2.66 22.54 3.92
C PRO A 58 2.11 22.90 2.53
N GLU A 59 1.66 24.15 2.31
CA GLU A 59 1.06 24.56 1.03
C GLU A 59 2.10 24.81 -0.05
N SER A 60 3.29 25.27 0.32
CA SER A 60 4.39 25.57 -0.59
C SER A 60 5.50 24.52 -0.60
N TYR A 61 5.38 23.46 0.20
CA TYR A 61 6.41 22.45 0.36
C TYR A 61 6.58 21.56 -0.88
N ASP A 62 7.75 21.64 -1.52
CA ASP A 62 8.12 20.78 -2.64
C ASP A 62 8.99 19.61 -2.17
N TYR A 63 8.37 18.44 -1.99
CA TYR A 63 9.05 17.22 -1.57
C TYR A 63 10.12 16.76 -2.56
N SER A 64 9.96 17.06 -3.86
CA SER A 64 10.86 16.60 -4.92
C SER A 64 12.20 17.33 -4.89
N LYS A 65 12.20 18.58 -4.42
CA LYS A 65 13.40 19.41 -4.23
C LYS A 65 14.11 19.13 -2.91
N ASN A 66 13.44 18.49 -1.95
CA ASN A 66 13.93 18.33 -0.58
C ASN A 66 14.12 16.85 -0.18
N ASN A 67 14.28 15.92 -1.12
CA ASN A 67 14.53 14.50 -0.81
C ASN A 67 13.41 13.89 0.09
N PHE A 68 12.14 14.11 -0.27
CA PHE A 68 10.95 13.83 0.55
C PHE A 68 10.91 14.56 1.90
N GLY A 69 11.82 15.49 2.14
CA GLY A 69 12.00 16.17 3.41
C GLY A 69 12.83 15.41 4.42
N LEU A 70 13.49 14.31 4.04
CA LEU A 70 14.38 13.61 4.95
C LEU A 70 15.53 14.54 5.37
N ILE A 71 15.58 14.85 6.67
CA ILE A 71 16.56 15.77 7.25
C ILE A 71 17.95 15.14 7.19
N ASP A 72 18.96 15.89 6.72
CA ASP A 72 20.36 15.48 6.85
C ASP A 72 20.81 15.58 8.31
N ARG A 73 21.13 14.42 8.90
CA ARG A 73 21.45 14.27 10.32
C ARG A 73 22.25 13.01 10.55
N SER A 74 22.98 12.98 11.67
CA SER A 74 23.59 11.75 12.18
C SER A 74 22.60 10.85 12.91
N TYR A 75 22.92 9.57 12.89
CA TYR A 75 22.25 8.51 13.64
C TYR A 75 23.28 7.76 14.48
N GLU A 76 22.85 7.22 15.62
CA GLU A 76 23.72 6.40 16.49
C GLU A 76 24.23 5.12 15.81
N THR A 77 23.54 4.69 14.75
CA THR A 77 23.92 3.54 13.92
C THR A 77 24.94 3.86 12.84
N ASP A 78 25.33 5.13 12.66
CA ASP A 78 26.25 5.51 11.58
C ASP A 78 27.61 4.78 11.67
N GLY A 79 28.05 4.43 12.88
CA GLY A 79 29.28 3.62 13.08
C GLY A 79 29.19 2.18 12.57
N GLN A 80 27.98 1.69 12.23
CA GLN A 80 27.76 0.37 11.64
C GLN A 80 27.90 0.39 10.10
N LEU A 81 27.87 1.58 9.50
CA LEU A 81 28.06 1.75 8.07
C LEU A 81 29.56 1.61 7.77
N GLY A 82 29.89 0.83 6.74
CA GLY A 82 31.29 0.58 6.40
C GLY A 82 32.05 1.88 6.14
N ASN A 83 33.21 2.04 6.79
CA ASN A 83 34.11 3.17 6.60
C ASN A 83 34.92 3.06 5.29
N ASP A 84 34.24 2.83 4.16
CA ASP A 84 34.90 2.89 2.85
C ASP A 84 35.13 4.37 2.49
N PRO A 85 36.37 4.85 2.42
CA PRO A 85 36.67 6.25 2.12
C PRO A 85 36.12 6.71 0.75
N GLY A 86 35.82 5.77 -0.16
CA GLY A 86 35.25 6.06 -1.48
C GLY A 86 33.73 5.93 -1.58
N LYS A 87 33.02 5.50 -0.52
CA LYS A 87 31.56 5.31 -0.51
C LYS A 87 30.95 5.80 0.79
N GLN A 88 30.68 7.10 0.84
CA GLN A 88 29.83 7.67 1.88
C GLN A 88 28.39 7.18 1.67
N SER A 89 27.76 6.68 2.74
CA SER A 89 26.36 6.28 2.69
C SER A 89 25.46 7.51 2.54
N THR A 90 24.41 7.40 1.72
CA THR A 90 23.43 8.48 1.55
C THR A 90 22.58 8.65 2.81
N GLN A 91 21.91 9.79 2.92
CA GLN A 91 21.02 10.04 4.07
C GLN A 91 19.89 8.99 4.18
N TRP A 92 19.39 8.49 3.05
CA TRP A 92 18.41 7.40 3.04
C TRP A 92 18.97 6.07 3.54
N GLN A 93 20.20 5.71 3.15
CA GLN A 93 20.83 4.47 3.61
C GLN A 93 21.10 4.52 5.12
N ARG A 94 21.52 5.69 5.63
CA ARG A 94 21.68 5.94 7.06
C ARG A 94 20.35 5.81 7.80
N PHE A 95 19.30 6.45 7.28
CA PHE A 95 17.95 6.36 7.84
C PHE A 95 17.38 4.93 7.80
N GLU A 96 17.60 4.17 6.73
CA GLU A 96 17.15 2.77 6.62
C GLU A 96 17.81 1.89 7.69
N THR A 97 19.14 2.01 7.86
CA THR A 97 19.87 1.28 8.91
C THR A 97 19.34 1.64 10.30
N TYR A 98 19.09 2.93 10.55
CA TYR A 98 18.51 3.39 11.80
C TYR A 98 17.08 2.85 12.03
N LEU A 99 16.22 2.87 11.01
CA LEU A 99 14.86 2.33 11.09
C LEU A 99 14.86 0.82 11.37
N ARG A 100 15.82 0.08 10.81
CA ARG A 100 16.01 -1.35 11.12
C ARG A 100 16.45 -1.54 12.56
N HIS A 101 17.36 -0.70 13.06
CA HIS A 101 17.77 -0.72 14.47
C HIS A 101 16.60 -0.43 15.41
N LEU A 102 15.77 0.58 15.13
CA LEU A 102 14.56 0.87 15.91
C LEU A 102 13.60 -0.34 16.01
N ASN A 103 13.43 -1.08 14.91
CA ASN A 103 12.60 -2.28 14.91
C ASN A 103 13.27 -3.47 15.61
N ALA A 104 14.60 -3.56 15.63
CA ALA A 104 15.32 -4.62 16.33
C ALA A 104 15.29 -4.44 17.86
N GLU A 105 15.35 -3.19 18.33
CA GLU A 105 15.31 -2.83 19.76
C GLU A 105 13.88 -2.57 20.27
N ALA A 106 12.87 -2.64 19.40
CA ALA A 106 11.49 -2.38 19.78
C ALA A 106 10.98 -3.38 20.82
N SER A 107 10.21 -2.88 21.80
CA SER A 107 9.48 -3.75 22.73
C SER A 107 8.48 -4.64 21.97
N PRO A 108 8.17 -5.85 22.47
CA PRO A 108 7.21 -6.73 21.83
C PRO A 108 5.88 -6.02 21.51
N GLY A 109 5.41 -6.15 20.26
CA GLY A 109 4.19 -5.49 19.77
C GLY A 109 4.38 -4.07 19.23
N THR A 110 5.58 -3.50 19.32
CA THR A 110 5.91 -2.18 18.75
C THR A 110 6.57 -2.34 17.38
N HIS A 111 6.16 -1.53 16.41
CA HIS A 111 6.75 -1.52 15.07
C HIS A 111 6.91 -0.09 14.56
N TYR A 112 8.08 0.20 14.01
CA TYR A 112 8.36 1.48 13.35
C TYR A 112 8.25 1.31 11.84
N LYS A 113 7.44 2.13 11.19
CA LYS A 113 7.18 2.04 9.75
C LYS A 113 7.40 3.41 9.10
N LEU A 114 8.07 3.40 7.95
CA LEU A 114 8.05 4.53 7.03
C LEU A 114 6.80 4.40 6.14
N ILE A 115 5.96 5.43 6.14
CA ILE A 115 4.79 5.52 5.26
C ILE A 115 4.97 6.74 4.37
N ILE A 116 4.83 6.53 3.06
CA ILE A 116 4.81 7.62 2.08
C ILE A 116 3.43 7.61 1.45
N ALA A 117 2.69 8.69 1.69
CA ALA A 117 1.34 8.89 1.18
C ALA A 117 1.38 9.91 0.05
N GLY A 118 0.74 9.57 -1.08
CA GLY A 118 0.58 10.47 -2.22
C GLY A 118 -0.90 10.65 -2.55
N ARG A 119 -1.30 11.90 -2.83
CA ARG A 119 -2.61 12.18 -3.44
C ARG A 119 -2.56 11.82 -4.93
N HIS A 120 -3.69 11.44 -5.51
CA HIS A 120 -3.80 11.30 -6.96
C HIS A 120 -3.45 12.64 -7.64
N GLY A 121 -2.94 12.57 -8.88
CA GLY A 121 -2.80 13.75 -9.74
C GLY A 121 -4.15 14.38 -10.06
N GLN A 122 -4.15 15.53 -10.73
CA GLN A 122 -5.40 16.22 -11.08
C GLN A 122 -6.34 15.30 -11.86
N GLY A 123 -7.55 15.11 -11.34
CA GLY A 123 -8.63 14.41 -12.03
C GLY A 123 -9.70 15.37 -12.54
N PHE A 124 -10.57 14.89 -13.43
CA PHE A 124 -11.68 15.70 -13.93
C PHE A 124 -12.64 16.20 -12.83
N HIS A 125 -12.70 15.51 -11.68
CA HIS A 125 -13.42 16.02 -10.50
C HIS A 125 -12.81 17.33 -9.94
N ASN A 126 -11.48 17.50 -9.96
CA ASN A 126 -10.86 18.75 -9.52
C ASN A 126 -11.19 19.88 -10.50
N VAL A 127 -11.11 19.60 -11.81
CA VAL A 127 -11.49 20.58 -12.84
C VAL A 127 -12.95 21.01 -12.70
N ALA A 128 -13.84 20.07 -12.38
CA ALA A 128 -15.25 20.37 -12.17
C ALA A 128 -15.47 21.22 -10.91
N GLU A 129 -14.84 20.87 -9.78
CA GLU A 129 -14.90 21.65 -8.55
C GLU A 129 -14.38 23.08 -8.77
N ASP A 130 -13.22 23.23 -9.43
CA ASP A 130 -12.63 24.53 -9.75
C ASP A 130 -13.57 25.38 -10.63
N PHE A 131 -14.27 24.75 -11.58
CA PHE A 131 -15.19 25.42 -12.49
C PHE A 131 -16.49 25.88 -11.81
N TYR A 132 -17.10 25.02 -10.99
CA TYR A 132 -18.37 25.32 -10.32
C TYR A 132 -18.20 26.10 -9.02
N GLY A 133 -17.00 26.06 -8.44
CA GLY A 133 -16.67 26.60 -7.12
C GLY A 133 -17.12 25.67 -5.99
N THR A 134 -16.31 25.59 -4.92
CA THR A 134 -16.49 24.66 -3.79
C THR A 134 -17.90 24.67 -3.21
N LYS A 135 -18.51 25.85 -3.03
CA LYS A 135 -19.88 25.92 -2.46
C LYS A 135 -20.91 25.21 -3.33
N ALA A 136 -20.96 25.50 -4.63
CA ALA A 136 -21.94 24.88 -5.52
C ALA A 136 -21.60 23.41 -5.79
N TRP A 137 -20.30 23.08 -5.75
CA TRP A 137 -19.82 21.70 -5.80
C TRP A 137 -20.41 20.87 -4.66
N ASP A 138 -20.20 21.30 -3.41
CA ASP A 138 -20.67 20.60 -2.23
C ASP A 138 -22.20 20.53 -2.15
N ASP A 139 -22.89 21.61 -2.52
CA ASP A 139 -24.35 21.70 -2.42
C ASP A 139 -25.09 20.84 -3.47
N TYR A 140 -24.51 20.62 -4.65
CA TYR A 140 -25.22 20.04 -5.78
C TYR A 140 -24.37 19.16 -6.69
N TRP A 141 -23.26 19.67 -7.23
CA TRP A 141 -22.56 18.99 -8.34
C TRP A 141 -21.84 17.71 -7.91
N ALA A 142 -21.29 17.67 -6.69
CA ALA A 142 -20.56 16.52 -6.17
C ALA A 142 -21.42 15.25 -6.04
N ALA A 143 -22.75 15.41 -5.92
CA ALA A 143 -23.69 14.30 -5.83
C ALA A 143 -24.07 13.69 -7.18
N LEU A 144 -23.69 14.33 -8.29
CA LEU A 144 -23.96 13.85 -9.64
C LEU A 144 -22.77 13.06 -10.20
N ASP A 145 -23.00 12.30 -11.27
CA ASP A 145 -21.92 11.58 -11.95
C ASP A 145 -21.07 12.49 -12.86
N GLY A 146 -21.68 13.55 -13.38
CA GLY A 146 -21.10 14.41 -14.40
C GLY A 146 -22.11 15.43 -14.94
N ASN A 147 -21.71 16.21 -15.95
CA ASN A 147 -22.57 17.17 -16.65
C ASN A 147 -22.90 16.76 -18.10
N GLY A 148 -22.69 15.49 -18.45
CA GLY A 148 -22.86 14.96 -19.81
C GLY A 148 -21.69 15.24 -20.76
N THR A 149 -20.71 16.06 -20.36
CA THR A 149 -19.46 16.28 -21.12
C THR A 149 -18.25 15.69 -20.37
N ILE A 150 -18.16 15.95 -19.07
CA ILE A 150 -17.15 15.34 -18.19
C ILE A 150 -17.83 14.50 -17.10
N ARG A 151 -17.14 13.44 -16.68
CA ARG A 151 -17.55 12.57 -15.57
C ARG A 151 -16.60 12.77 -14.41
N TRP A 152 -17.14 13.05 -13.23
CA TRP A 152 -16.36 13.23 -12.00
C TRP A 152 -16.62 12.13 -10.95
N SER A 153 -17.74 11.40 -11.05
CA SER A 153 -17.84 10.10 -10.37
C SER A 153 -16.76 9.17 -10.92
N ASP A 154 -15.89 8.68 -10.04
CA ASP A 154 -14.77 7.82 -10.41
C ASP A 154 -13.94 8.38 -11.60
N ALA A 155 -13.63 9.68 -11.50
CA ALA A 155 -12.96 10.45 -12.54
C ALA A 155 -11.61 9.83 -12.94
N HIS A 156 -11.30 9.93 -14.23
CA HIS A 156 -9.95 9.71 -14.73
C HIS A 156 -9.06 10.94 -14.46
N LEU A 157 -7.74 10.74 -14.54
CA LEU A 157 -6.77 11.84 -14.58
C LEU A 157 -6.95 12.69 -15.84
N THR A 158 -6.74 13.99 -15.69
CA THR A 158 -6.50 14.89 -16.83
C THR A 158 -5.11 14.65 -17.41
N ASP A 159 -4.77 15.27 -18.55
CA ASP A 159 -3.40 15.18 -19.07
C ASP A 159 -2.38 15.81 -18.11
N LEU A 160 -2.72 16.94 -17.49
CA LEU A 160 -1.93 17.53 -16.40
C LEU A 160 -1.75 16.55 -15.23
N GLY A 161 -2.81 15.85 -14.82
CA GLY A 161 -2.72 14.85 -13.75
C GLY A 161 -1.81 13.66 -14.09
N LYS A 162 -1.71 13.29 -15.37
CA LYS A 162 -0.76 12.26 -15.83
C LYS A 162 0.67 12.79 -15.80
N GLU A 163 0.90 14.03 -16.22
CA GLU A 163 2.22 14.68 -16.14
C GLU A 163 2.71 14.75 -14.70
N GLN A 164 1.87 15.17 -13.75
CA GLN A 164 2.19 15.16 -12.31
C GLN A 164 2.60 13.78 -11.80
N ALA A 165 1.90 12.71 -12.23
CA ALA A 165 2.25 11.34 -11.86
C ALA A 165 3.58 10.87 -12.47
N LEU A 166 3.90 11.33 -13.69
CA LEU A 166 5.17 11.04 -14.35
C LEU A 166 6.34 11.83 -13.75
N GLU A 167 6.11 13.04 -13.28
CA GLU A 167 7.08 13.80 -12.49
C GLU A 167 7.42 13.06 -11.19
N ALA A 168 6.39 12.54 -10.50
CA ALA A 168 6.59 11.67 -9.35
C ALA A 168 7.37 10.40 -9.70
N ASN A 169 7.10 9.76 -10.85
CA ASN A 169 7.88 8.61 -11.35
C ASN A 169 9.36 8.97 -11.50
N ALA A 170 9.66 10.07 -12.19
CA ALA A 170 11.03 10.52 -12.41
C ALA A 170 11.76 10.77 -11.08
N PHE A 171 11.08 11.41 -10.12
CA PHE A 171 11.61 11.62 -8.79
C PHE A 171 11.87 10.30 -8.05
N TRP A 172 10.90 9.38 -8.01
CA TRP A 172 11.07 8.05 -7.43
C TRP A 172 12.25 7.28 -8.05
N GLY A 173 12.44 7.39 -9.37
CA GLY A 173 13.59 6.80 -10.06
C GLY A 173 14.94 7.33 -9.56
N GLN A 174 15.02 8.62 -9.25
CA GLN A 174 16.22 9.23 -8.64
C GLN A 174 16.42 8.76 -7.20
N GLN A 175 15.33 8.72 -6.43
CA GLN A 175 15.30 8.31 -5.03
C GLN A 175 15.81 6.87 -4.86
N LEU A 176 15.25 5.94 -5.63
CA LEU A 176 15.65 4.53 -5.65
C LEU A 176 17.04 4.29 -6.28
N GLY A 177 17.47 5.21 -7.14
CA GLY A 177 18.75 5.15 -7.83
C GLY A 177 19.90 5.67 -6.98
N TRP A 178 20.35 6.88 -7.28
CA TRP A 178 21.57 7.44 -6.68
C TRP A 178 21.38 7.90 -5.23
N ALA A 179 20.16 8.29 -4.83
CA ALA A 179 19.89 8.70 -3.46
C ALA A 179 19.76 7.51 -2.50
N GLY A 180 19.69 6.28 -3.00
CA GLY A 180 19.76 5.06 -2.19
C GLY A 180 18.56 4.84 -1.28
N MET A 181 17.40 5.38 -1.63
CA MET A 181 16.16 5.15 -0.90
C MET A 181 15.74 3.68 -0.98
N PRO A 182 15.32 3.06 0.15
CA PRO A 182 14.79 1.71 0.10
C PRO A 182 13.47 1.66 -0.68
N ALA A 183 13.35 0.65 -1.55
CA ALA A 183 12.08 0.37 -2.22
C ALA A 183 10.96 0.07 -1.19
N PRO A 184 9.73 0.58 -1.42
CA PRO A 184 8.57 0.25 -0.61
C PRO A 184 8.38 -1.27 -0.46
N ALA A 185 8.03 -1.72 0.73
CA ALA A 185 7.75 -3.13 0.99
C ALA A 185 6.37 -3.56 0.49
N SER A 186 5.42 -2.63 0.41
CA SER A 186 4.04 -2.87 -0.02
C SER A 186 3.45 -1.59 -0.58
N TYR A 187 2.44 -1.73 -1.43
CA TYR A 187 1.74 -0.64 -2.09
C TYR A 187 0.25 -0.78 -1.83
N TYR A 188 -0.41 0.32 -1.45
CA TYR A 188 -1.85 0.38 -1.22
C TYR A 188 -2.43 1.50 -2.05
N VAL A 189 -3.57 1.27 -2.69
CA VAL A 189 -4.19 2.26 -3.57
C VAL A 189 -5.70 2.28 -3.39
N SER A 190 -6.27 3.49 -3.37
CA SER A 190 -7.72 3.65 -3.45
C SER A 190 -8.24 3.06 -4.77
N PRO A 191 -9.42 2.40 -4.78
CA PRO A 191 -9.96 1.76 -5.97
C PRO A 191 -10.44 2.75 -7.05
N LEU A 192 -10.41 4.05 -6.78
CA LEU A 192 -10.83 5.07 -7.75
C LEU A 192 -9.85 5.15 -8.93
N TYR A 193 -10.37 5.28 -10.15
CA TYR A 193 -9.60 5.27 -11.40
C TYR A 193 -8.41 6.23 -11.37
N ARG A 194 -8.63 7.48 -10.96
CA ARG A 194 -7.55 8.47 -10.81
C ARG A 194 -6.41 8.00 -9.90
N CYS A 195 -6.74 7.32 -8.79
CA CYS A 195 -5.74 6.80 -7.85
C CYS A 195 -4.96 5.64 -8.47
N LEU A 196 -5.66 4.72 -9.13
CA LEU A 196 -5.05 3.60 -9.86
C LEU A 196 -4.14 4.09 -10.99
N GLN A 197 -4.59 5.08 -11.76
CA GLN A 197 -3.81 5.69 -12.83
C GLN A 197 -2.57 6.41 -12.29
N THR A 198 -2.71 7.20 -11.21
CA THR A 198 -1.56 7.87 -10.59
C THR A 198 -0.55 6.85 -10.09
N ALA A 199 -0.97 5.83 -9.34
CA ALA A 199 -0.07 4.81 -8.81
C ALA A 199 0.64 4.06 -9.95
N ASN A 200 -0.09 3.65 -10.98
CA ASN A 200 0.48 2.95 -12.12
C ASN A 200 1.51 3.82 -12.87
N LEU A 201 1.19 5.08 -13.16
CA LEU A 201 2.14 6.00 -13.81
C LEU A 201 3.35 6.29 -12.92
N THR A 202 3.15 6.42 -11.62
CA THR A 202 4.23 6.73 -10.65
C THR A 202 5.22 5.58 -10.51
N PHE A 203 4.78 4.32 -10.47
CA PHE A 203 5.64 3.19 -10.10
C PHE A 203 5.98 2.22 -11.23
N SER A 204 5.21 2.18 -12.31
CA SER A 204 5.52 1.29 -13.44
C SER A 204 6.82 1.67 -14.13
N GLY A 205 7.60 0.66 -14.50
CA GLY A 205 8.90 0.83 -15.18
C GLY A 205 10.06 1.21 -14.27
N LEU A 206 9.83 1.50 -12.98
CA LEU A 206 10.91 1.72 -12.02
C LEU A 206 11.71 0.42 -11.78
N LYS A 207 13.02 0.58 -11.54
CA LYS A 207 13.91 -0.53 -11.19
C LYS A 207 13.71 -0.90 -9.73
N LEU A 208 12.86 -1.89 -9.48
CA LEU A 208 12.55 -2.39 -8.13
C LEU A 208 13.24 -3.74 -7.87
N PRO A 209 13.61 -4.05 -6.60
CA PRO A 209 14.03 -5.39 -6.20
C PRO A 209 12.97 -6.43 -6.54
N LYS A 210 13.38 -7.65 -6.90
CA LYS A 210 12.46 -8.74 -7.27
C LYS A 210 11.54 -9.14 -6.13
N GLU A 211 12.02 -8.99 -4.90
CA GLU A 211 11.32 -9.33 -3.66
C GLU A 211 10.32 -8.23 -3.24
N LYS A 212 10.39 -7.05 -3.87
CA LYS A 212 9.53 -5.90 -3.61
C LYS A 212 8.95 -5.32 -4.91
N PRO A 213 8.19 -6.13 -5.68
CA PRO A 213 7.62 -5.66 -6.93
C PRO A 213 6.52 -4.63 -6.66
N PHE A 214 6.26 -3.77 -7.65
CA PHE A 214 5.05 -2.95 -7.64
C PHE A 214 3.82 -3.84 -7.84
N SER A 215 3.11 -4.12 -6.75
CA SER A 215 1.89 -4.92 -6.71
C SER A 215 0.91 -4.28 -5.71
N PRO A 216 0.15 -3.26 -6.15
CA PRO A 216 -0.78 -2.55 -5.27
C PRO A 216 -1.93 -3.46 -4.82
N THR A 217 -2.33 -3.32 -3.56
CA THR A 217 -3.48 -4.01 -2.94
C THR A 217 -4.56 -3.00 -2.54
#